data_AF-A0A7C1WG38-F1
#
_entry.id   AF-A0A7C1WG38-F1
#
_cell.length_a   1.000
_cell.length_b   1.000
_cell.length_c   1.000
_cell.angle_alpha   90.00
_cell.angle_beta   90.00
_cell.angle_gamma   90.00
#
_symmetry.space_group_name_H-M   'P 1'
#
loop_
_entity.id
_entity.type
_entity.pdbx_description
1 polymer ?
#
loop_
_entity_poly.entity_id
_entity_poly.type
_entity_poly.pdbx_seq_one_letter_code
_entity_poly.pdbx_strand_id
1 'polypeptide(L)'
;MFTFTINNVYTSVLFSQGWEHNIILNALTFERPASTFGTRPGTWHGSHCFLKRNPKGRYFFPTGLLALVVEKLPTGLETKFTDNRKRPATVRKINPSKQPSTDPQKGRIEAAIARERGIIQVLPGKERLEVAAGIVKTLGIPKTLYIAKNVALLRQAATFFKDELDLCPGIIADGEQQPGRLTVASILALVKRRDEPGIKAFLDSVHVLFIDCQNRPETWYRVGLSCPAYYRFAFTGIESNPGTASDVRLTAITGKPIYPVQ
;
A
#
# COMPACT_ATOMS: atom_id res chain seq x y z
N MET A 1 23.28 5.25 16.54
CA MET A 1 22.59 6.26 15.69
C MET A 1 21.86 5.52 14.58
N PHE A 2 20.64 5.92 14.23
CA PHE A 2 19.90 5.34 13.11
C PHE A 2 19.93 6.26 11.88
N THR A 3 20.20 5.70 10.70
CA THR A 3 20.00 6.42 9.43
C THR A 3 19.01 5.66 8.56
N PHE A 4 17.84 6.26 8.33
CA PHE A 4 16.78 5.74 7.49
C PHE A 4 16.81 6.40 6.12
N THR A 5 16.85 5.60 5.06
CA THR A 5 16.59 6.05 3.68
C THR A 5 15.26 5.47 3.21
N ILE A 6 14.29 6.36 3.02
CA ILE A 6 12.90 6.05 2.71
C ILE A 6 12.73 6.04 1.19
N ASN A 7 12.25 4.93 0.63
CA ASN A 7 11.82 4.86 -0.78
C ASN A 7 10.35 4.47 -0.86
N ASN A 8 9.77 4.46 -2.07
CA ASN A 8 8.32 4.24 -2.25
C ASN A 8 7.85 2.91 -1.64
N VAL A 9 8.61 1.83 -1.87
CA VAL A 9 8.28 0.47 -1.40
C VAL A 9 9.00 0.10 -0.11
N TYR A 10 10.32 0.32 -0.05
CA TYR A 10 11.16 -0.14 1.06
C TYR A 10 11.93 1.02 1.70
N THR A 11 11.99 0.98 3.02
CA THR A 11 12.89 1.80 3.82
C THR A 11 14.08 0.96 4.18
N SER A 12 15.26 1.55 4.05
CA SER A 12 16.51 0.91 4.43
C SER A 12 17.10 1.62 5.63
N VAL A 13 17.70 0.84 6.53
CA VAL A 13 18.24 1.32 7.80
C VAL A 13 19.71 0.94 7.90
N LEU A 14 20.49 1.88 8.42
CA LEU A 14 21.87 1.68 8.86
C LEU A 14 21.94 2.01 10.34
N PHE A 15 22.76 1.24 11.06
CA PHE A 15 23.02 1.40 12.48
C PHE A 15 24.53 1.37 12.75
N SER A 16 24.94 1.96 13.87
CA SER A 16 26.36 2.24 14.16
C SER A 16 27.04 1.15 14.99
N GLN A 17 26.32 0.55 15.95
CA GLN A 17 26.92 -0.27 17.01
C GLN A 17 26.34 -1.70 17.11
N GLY A 18 25.39 -2.06 16.24
CA GLY A 18 24.88 -3.42 16.08
C GLY A 18 23.77 -3.82 17.05
N TRP A 19 23.78 -3.36 18.31
CA TRP A 19 22.68 -3.62 19.25
C TRP A 19 21.35 -3.00 18.79
N GLU A 20 21.42 -1.90 18.05
CA GLU A 20 20.28 -1.23 17.43
C GLU A 20 19.51 -2.16 16.48
N HIS A 21 20.16 -3.18 15.93
CA HIS A 21 19.54 -4.21 15.11
C HIS A 21 18.37 -4.87 15.85
N ASN A 22 18.55 -5.19 17.13
CA ASN A 22 17.54 -5.91 17.91
C ASN A 22 16.30 -5.07 18.15
N ILE A 23 16.42 -3.74 18.23
CA ILE A 23 15.27 -2.84 18.31
C ILE A 23 14.42 -2.95 17.05
N ILE A 24 15.06 -2.84 15.87
CA ILE A 24 14.36 -2.90 14.58
C ILE A 24 13.78 -4.30 14.34
N LEU A 25 14.54 -5.35 14.70
CA LEU A 25 14.12 -6.74 14.60
C LEU A 25 12.86 -6.98 15.44
N ASN A 26 12.86 -6.56 16.71
CA ASN A 26 11.72 -6.70 17.61
C ASN A 26 10.52 -5.84 17.17
N ALA A 27 10.78 -4.66 16.60
CA ALA A 27 9.73 -3.80 16.07
C ALA A 27 9.00 -4.41 14.86
N LEU A 28 9.69 -5.26 14.08
CA LEU A 28 9.22 -5.81 12.82
C LEU A 28 8.92 -7.32 12.85
N THR A 29 8.96 -7.93 14.03
CA THR A 29 8.63 -9.35 14.22
C THR A 29 7.24 -9.49 14.82
N PHE A 30 6.39 -10.28 14.18
CA PHE A 30 4.99 -10.46 14.56
C PHE A 30 4.64 -11.94 14.61
N GLU A 31 3.69 -12.30 15.46
CA GLU A 31 3.18 -13.67 15.52
C GLU A 31 2.41 -14.04 14.25
N ARG A 32 2.56 -15.29 13.82
CA ARG A 32 1.85 -15.88 12.70
C ARG A 32 0.77 -16.80 13.26
N PRO A 33 -0.51 -16.58 12.93
CA PRO A 33 -1.60 -17.43 13.43
C PRO A 33 -1.35 -18.90 13.07
N ALA A 34 -1.56 -19.80 14.03
CA ALA A 34 -1.21 -21.22 13.95
C ALA A 34 -1.93 -22.04 12.85
N SER A 35 -2.89 -21.46 12.12
CA SER A 35 -3.86 -22.19 11.30
C SER A 35 -3.47 -22.45 9.83
N THR A 36 -2.19 -22.37 9.44
CA THR A 36 -1.77 -22.70 8.04
C THR A 36 -0.76 -23.84 7.99
N PHE A 37 -1.27 -25.07 8.16
CA PHE A 37 -0.77 -26.38 7.74
C PHE A 37 0.70 -26.79 8.01
N GLY A 38 0.84 -27.95 8.67
CA GLY A 38 1.89 -28.94 8.39
C GLY A 38 3.32 -28.55 8.74
N THR A 39 3.58 -28.04 9.93
CA THR A 39 4.96 -27.85 10.39
C THR A 39 5.56 -29.17 10.85
N ARG A 40 6.67 -29.57 10.24
CA ARG A 40 7.56 -30.61 10.77
C ARG A 40 7.97 -30.25 12.21
N PRO A 41 7.99 -31.19 13.16
CA PRO A 41 8.42 -30.90 14.53
C PRO A 41 9.84 -30.32 14.56
N GLY A 42 10.03 -29.20 15.27
CA GLY A 42 11.37 -28.77 15.73
C GLY A 42 12.04 -27.56 15.06
N THR A 43 11.45 -26.87 14.08
CA THR A 43 12.12 -25.73 13.39
C THR A 43 11.33 -24.41 13.31
N TRP A 44 10.14 -24.35 13.92
CA TRP A 44 9.23 -23.22 13.72
C TRP A 44 8.96 -22.43 15.02
N HIS A 45 9.32 -21.13 15.04
CA HIS A 45 9.13 -20.23 16.18
C HIS A 45 7.81 -19.43 16.18
N GLY A 46 6.91 -19.68 15.23
CA GLY A 46 5.58 -19.04 15.25
C GLY A 46 5.56 -17.57 14.83
N SER A 47 6.68 -16.97 14.43
CA SER A 47 6.79 -15.54 14.10
C SER A 47 7.25 -15.27 12.66
N HIS A 48 6.94 -14.06 12.17
CA HIS A 48 7.38 -13.56 10.87
C HIS A 48 8.05 -12.19 11.05
N CYS A 49 9.28 -12.05 10.55
CA CYS A 49 10.00 -10.80 10.57
C CYS A 49 9.98 -10.11 9.20
N PHE A 50 9.59 -8.83 9.17
CA PHE A 50 9.59 -8.00 7.96
C PHE A 50 10.93 -7.32 7.67
N LEU A 51 11.89 -7.40 8.61
CA LEU A 51 13.25 -6.94 8.39
C LEU A 51 14.01 -7.94 7.52
N LYS A 52 14.58 -7.46 6.42
CA LYS A 52 15.39 -8.26 5.50
C LYS A 52 16.77 -7.66 5.35
N ARG A 53 17.72 -8.47 4.90
CA ARG A 53 19.09 -8.05 4.59
C ARG A 53 19.36 -8.29 3.11
N ASN A 54 19.92 -7.30 2.41
CA ASN A 54 20.31 -7.45 1.02
C ASN A 54 21.72 -8.07 0.91
N PRO A 55 22.17 -8.51 -0.28
CA PRO A 55 23.51 -9.08 -0.46
C PRO A 55 24.66 -8.12 -0.11
N LYS A 56 24.41 -6.81 -0.18
CA LYS A 56 25.36 -5.76 0.22
C LYS A 56 25.38 -5.51 1.74
N GLY A 57 24.71 -6.36 2.52
CA GLY A 57 24.67 -6.30 3.98
C GLY A 57 23.72 -5.25 4.57
N ARG A 58 22.98 -4.48 3.75
CA ARG A 58 22.06 -3.42 4.20
C ARG A 58 20.70 -3.99 4.60
N TYR A 59 20.19 -3.52 5.73
CA TYR A 59 18.87 -3.90 6.24
C TYR A 59 17.77 -3.04 5.64
N PHE A 60 16.63 -3.65 5.35
CA PHE A 60 15.48 -2.98 4.77
C PHE A 60 14.17 -3.67 5.14
N PHE A 61 13.08 -2.90 5.11
CA PHE A 61 11.73 -3.36 5.42
C PHE A 61 10.71 -2.53 4.62
N PRO A 62 9.45 -2.99 4.46
CA PRO A 62 8.43 -2.23 3.75
C PRO A 62 8.18 -0.86 4.38
N THR A 63 8.21 0.21 3.57
CA THR A 63 8.10 1.60 4.04
C THR A 63 6.82 1.87 4.83
N GLY A 64 5.73 1.15 4.54
CA GLY A 64 4.49 1.29 5.30
C GLY A 64 4.63 0.97 6.80
N LEU A 65 5.66 0.20 7.19
CA LEU A 65 5.95 -0.13 8.59
C LEU A 65 6.84 0.91 9.29
N LEU A 66 7.32 1.95 8.59
CA LEU A 66 8.23 2.94 9.16
C LEU A 66 7.66 3.59 10.42
N ALA A 67 6.39 3.95 10.41
CA ALA A 67 5.75 4.58 11.56
C ALA A 67 5.70 3.67 12.80
N LEU A 68 5.64 2.34 12.62
CA LEU A 68 5.71 1.38 13.75
C LEU A 68 7.13 1.25 14.29
N VAL A 69 8.12 1.33 13.40
CA VAL A 69 9.54 1.31 13.80
C VAL A 69 9.85 2.56 14.61
N VAL A 70 9.46 3.74 14.13
CA VAL A 70 9.73 5.03 14.79
C VAL A 70 9.12 5.10 16.19
N GLU A 71 7.89 4.58 16.38
CA GLU A 71 7.25 4.53 17.71
C GLU A 71 8.00 3.65 18.72
N LYS A 72 8.75 2.66 18.25
CA LYS A 72 9.53 1.74 19.08
C LYS A 72 11.00 2.15 19.25
N LEU A 73 11.42 3.25 18.63
CA LEU A 73 12.77 3.77 18.83
C LEU A 73 12.86 4.40 20.23
N PRO A 74 13.93 4.11 21.00
CA PRO A 74 14.17 4.78 22.27
C PRO A 74 14.27 6.30 22.11
N THR A 75 13.71 7.04 23.07
CA THR A 75 13.86 8.49 23.14
C THR A 75 15.33 8.88 23.35
N GLY A 76 15.75 10.00 22.77
CA GLY A 76 17.12 10.51 22.90
C GLY A 76 18.17 9.86 21.97
N LEU A 77 17.79 8.88 21.14
CA LEU A 77 18.69 8.35 20.11
C LEU A 77 18.71 9.25 18.86
N GLU A 78 19.91 9.63 18.44
CA GLU A 78 20.10 10.34 17.20
C GLU A 78 19.61 9.50 16.01
N THR A 79 18.63 10.07 15.30
CA THR A 79 17.96 9.42 14.18
C THR A 79 17.87 10.39 12.99
N LYS A 80 18.41 9.97 11.85
CA LYS A 80 18.38 10.73 10.59
C LYS A 80 17.43 10.08 9.61
N PHE A 81 16.56 10.87 8.98
CA PHE A 81 15.68 10.44 7.90
C PHE A 81 16.08 11.11 6.60
N THR A 82 16.11 10.35 5.51
CA THR A 82 16.30 10.86 4.15
C THR A 82 15.17 10.31 3.28
N ASP A 83 14.29 11.20 2.83
CA ASP A 83 13.17 10.83 1.97
C ASP A 83 13.58 10.87 0.49
N ASN A 84 13.80 9.69 -0.08
CA ASN A 84 14.12 9.48 -1.49
C ASN A 84 12.91 8.98 -2.28
N ARG A 85 11.69 9.13 -1.73
CA ARG A 85 10.47 8.75 -2.44
C ARG A 85 10.32 9.57 -3.72
N LYS A 86 10.03 8.90 -4.83
CA LYS A 86 9.83 9.55 -6.12
C LYS A 86 8.39 10.01 -6.24
N ARG A 87 8.14 11.28 -5.93
CA ARG A 87 6.83 11.91 -6.11
C ARG A 87 6.58 12.19 -7.59
N PRO A 88 5.42 11.84 -8.15
CA PRO A 88 5.11 12.15 -9.54
C PRO A 88 4.97 13.66 -9.77
N ALA A 89 5.65 14.20 -10.78
CA ALA A 89 5.64 15.63 -11.11
C ALA A 89 4.28 16.14 -11.62
N THR A 90 3.48 15.26 -12.22
CA THR A 90 2.25 15.61 -12.98
C THR A 90 0.99 15.74 -12.11
N VAL A 91 1.10 15.68 -10.78
CA VAL A 91 -0.06 15.76 -9.88
C VAL A 91 -0.48 17.22 -9.75
N ARG A 92 -1.39 17.67 -10.63
CA ARG A 92 -2.09 18.95 -10.45
C ARG A 92 -3.20 18.73 -9.43
N LYS A 93 -3.08 19.35 -8.27
CA LYS A 93 -4.22 19.45 -7.34
C LYS A 93 -5.33 20.23 -8.04
N ILE A 94 -6.40 19.55 -8.47
CA ILE A 94 -7.57 20.25 -8.99
C ILE A 94 -8.24 20.94 -7.80
N ASN A 95 -8.60 22.22 -7.96
CA ASN A 95 -9.22 22.99 -6.89
C ASN A 95 -10.51 22.29 -6.41
N PRO A 96 -10.60 21.90 -5.12
CA PRO A 96 -11.76 21.20 -4.57
C PRO A 96 -13.02 22.08 -4.45
N SER A 97 -12.98 23.34 -4.91
CA SER A 97 -14.04 24.35 -4.77
C SER A 97 -15.27 24.14 -5.66
N LYS A 98 -15.40 22.99 -6.34
CA LYS A 98 -16.60 22.61 -7.11
C LYS A 98 -17.40 21.44 -6.51
N GLN A 99 -17.11 21.02 -5.28
CA GLN A 99 -17.90 20.01 -4.57
C GLN A 99 -18.50 20.58 -3.29
N PRO A 100 -19.80 20.34 -3.01
CA PRO A 100 -20.45 20.84 -1.80
C PRO A 100 -19.76 20.31 -0.53
N SER A 101 -19.58 21.20 0.44
CA SER A 101 -18.57 21.13 1.50
C SER A 101 -19.03 20.51 2.83
N THR A 102 -19.86 19.47 2.79
CA THR A 102 -20.30 18.73 3.99
C THR A 102 -20.33 17.21 3.81
N ASP A 103 -19.63 16.70 2.80
CA ASP A 103 -19.55 15.26 2.54
C ASP A 103 -18.47 14.60 3.42
N PRO A 104 -18.80 13.63 4.28
CA PRO A 104 -17.82 12.81 5.01
C PRO A 104 -16.72 12.21 4.12
N GLN A 105 -16.98 12.01 2.82
CA GLN A 105 -15.98 11.55 1.87
C GLN A 105 -14.92 12.61 1.56
N LYS A 106 -15.26 13.90 1.58
CA LYS A 106 -14.31 14.99 1.34
C LYS A 106 -13.20 14.99 2.39
N GLY A 107 -13.56 14.91 3.67
CA GLY A 107 -12.58 14.83 4.77
C GLY A 107 -11.68 13.60 4.67
N ARG A 108 -12.22 12.46 4.22
CA ARG A 108 -11.42 11.24 3.94
C ARG A 108 -10.45 11.43 2.79
N ILE A 109 -10.89 12.03 1.68
CA ILE A 109 -10.05 12.29 0.50
C ILE A 109 -8.90 13.25 0.87
N GLU A 110 -9.20 14.34 1.57
CA GLU A 110 -8.21 15.32 2.01
C GLU A 110 -7.18 14.70 2.96
N ALA A 111 -7.64 13.93 3.96
CA ALA A 111 -6.77 13.20 4.88
C ALA A 111 -5.88 12.19 4.13
N ALA A 112 -6.44 11.45 3.16
CA ALA A 112 -5.68 10.49 2.35
C ALA A 112 -4.60 11.17 1.50
N ILE A 113 -4.91 12.29 0.86
CA ILE A 113 -3.94 13.05 0.06
C ILE A 113 -2.84 13.64 0.94
N ALA A 114 -3.19 14.17 2.12
CA ALA A 114 -2.23 14.71 3.07
C ALA A 114 -1.28 13.65 3.64
N ARG A 115 -1.80 12.44 3.91
CA ARG A 115 -1.00 11.31 4.41
C ARG A 115 -0.22 10.58 3.32
N GLU A 116 -0.59 10.77 2.05
CA GLU A 116 0.00 10.18 0.85
C GLU A 116 -0.17 8.66 0.73
N ARG A 117 -0.23 7.95 1.84
CA ARG A 117 -0.36 6.50 1.92
C ARG A 117 -1.03 6.06 3.21
N GLY A 118 -1.79 4.97 3.19
CA GLY A 118 -2.38 4.38 4.38
C GLY A 118 -3.63 3.57 4.12
N ILE A 119 -4.25 3.12 5.20
CA ILE A 119 -5.47 2.31 5.15
C ILE A 119 -6.67 3.25 5.37
N ILE A 120 -7.59 3.26 4.43
CA ILE A 120 -8.82 4.06 4.48
C ILE A 120 -9.96 3.14 4.91
N GLN A 121 -10.59 3.47 6.04
CA GLN A 121 -11.72 2.70 6.57
C GLN A 121 -13.04 3.17 5.96
N VAL A 122 -13.60 2.35 5.08
CA VAL A 122 -14.84 2.60 4.34
C VAL A 122 -15.58 1.28 4.15
N LEU A 123 -16.91 1.32 4.26
CA LEU A 123 -17.76 0.15 4.11
C LEU A 123 -17.57 -0.48 2.72
N PRO A 124 -17.74 -1.81 2.58
CA PRO A 124 -17.76 -2.44 1.27
C PRO A 124 -18.81 -1.81 0.35
N GLY A 125 -18.45 -1.59 -0.92
CA GLY A 125 -19.39 -1.12 -1.93
C GLY A 125 -18.92 0.15 -2.63
N LYS A 126 -19.90 0.92 -3.12
CA LYS A 126 -19.70 2.09 -3.98
C LYS A 126 -18.84 3.19 -3.32
N GLU A 127 -18.97 3.38 -2.01
CA GLU A 127 -18.22 4.40 -1.26
C GLU A 127 -16.70 4.28 -1.44
N ARG A 128 -16.14 3.07 -1.55
CA ARG A 128 -14.70 2.87 -1.80
C ARG A 128 -14.28 3.44 -3.15
N LEU A 129 -15.12 3.23 -4.15
CA LEU A 129 -14.90 3.71 -5.52
C LEU A 129 -15.05 5.23 -5.58
N GLU A 130 -16.02 5.80 -4.86
CA GLU A 130 -16.21 7.25 -4.74
C GLU A 130 -14.99 7.93 -4.11
N VAL A 131 -14.46 7.37 -3.01
CA VAL A 131 -13.21 7.88 -2.41
C VAL A 131 -12.02 7.71 -3.34
N ALA A 132 -11.87 6.56 -4.00
CA ALA A 132 -10.79 6.33 -4.96
C ALA A 132 -10.85 7.33 -6.13
N ALA A 133 -12.03 7.53 -6.72
CA ALA A 133 -12.26 8.48 -7.80
C ALA A 133 -12.00 9.92 -7.34
N GLY A 134 -12.46 10.29 -6.14
CA GLY A 134 -12.19 11.59 -5.53
C GLY A 134 -10.70 11.86 -5.35
N ILE A 135 -9.93 10.88 -4.86
CA ILE A 135 -8.47 10.97 -4.76
C ILE A 135 -7.84 11.13 -6.15
N VAL A 136 -8.20 10.28 -7.11
CA VAL A 136 -7.66 10.33 -8.49
C VAL A 136 -7.93 11.69 -9.14
N LYS A 137 -9.17 12.19 -9.04
CA LYS A 137 -9.60 13.47 -9.57
C LYS A 137 -8.84 14.62 -8.91
N THR A 138 -8.75 14.63 -7.59
CA THR A 138 -8.03 15.67 -6.85
C THR A 138 -6.55 15.67 -7.21
N LEU A 139 -5.94 14.51 -7.48
CA LEU A 139 -4.54 14.40 -7.92
C LEU A 139 -4.32 14.70 -9.41
N GLY A 140 -5.35 15.08 -10.18
CA GLY A 140 -5.22 15.40 -11.61
C GLY A 140 -5.06 14.17 -12.50
N ILE A 141 -5.68 13.06 -12.11
CA ILE A 141 -5.74 11.79 -12.86
C ILE A 141 -4.32 11.27 -13.17
N PRO A 142 -3.51 10.97 -12.16
CA PRO A 142 -2.19 10.36 -12.37
C PRO A 142 -2.35 8.91 -12.86
N LYS A 143 -1.24 8.29 -13.31
CA LYS A 143 -1.26 6.88 -13.70
C LYS A 143 -1.63 6.01 -12.50
N THR A 144 -2.78 5.35 -12.56
CA THR A 144 -3.44 4.74 -11.41
C THR A 144 -3.69 3.27 -11.63
N LEU A 145 -3.46 2.46 -10.60
CA LEU A 145 -3.83 1.05 -10.55
C LEU A 145 -4.82 0.81 -9.41
N TYR A 146 -6.01 0.33 -9.73
CA TYR A 146 -6.97 -0.18 -8.76
C TYR A 146 -6.99 -1.70 -8.79
N ILE A 147 -6.63 -2.36 -7.69
CA ILE A 147 -6.62 -3.82 -7.60
C ILE A 147 -7.89 -4.32 -6.92
N ALA A 148 -8.69 -5.06 -7.67
CA ALA A 148 -9.91 -5.71 -7.20
C ALA A 148 -9.68 -7.20 -6.89
N LYS A 149 -10.49 -7.75 -5.99
CA LYS A 149 -10.38 -9.14 -5.53
C LYS A 149 -10.72 -10.16 -6.61
N ASN A 150 -11.68 -9.86 -7.49
CA ASN A 150 -12.14 -10.76 -8.55
C ASN A 150 -12.59 -9.98 -9.78
N VAL A 151 -12.90 -10.70 -10.87
CA VAL A 151 -13.28 -10.11 -12.16
C VAL A 151 -14.61 -9.36 -12.08
N ALA A 152 -15.56 -9.81 -11.26
CA ALA A 152 -16.85 -9.12 -11.10
C ALA A 152 -16.68 -7.71 -10.49
N LEU A 153 -15.93 -7.62 -9.38
CA LEU A 153 -15.59 -6.35 -8.73
C LEU A 153 -14.72 -5.46 -9.62
N LEU A 154 -13.82 -6.06 -10.41
CA LEU A 154 -13.04 -5.35 -11.41
C LEU A 154 -13.96 -4.67 -12.43
N ARG A 155 -14.92 -5.40 -13.00
CA ARG A 155 -15.83 -4.86 -14.02
C ARG A 155 -16.72 -3.77 -13.44
N GLN A 156 -17.22 -3.95 -12.22
CA GLN A 156 -17.96 -2.92 -11.50
C GLN A 156 -17.14 -1.64 -11.30
N ALA A 157 -15.88 -1.78 -10.84
CA ALA A 157 -14.99 -0.64 -10.68
C ALA A 157 -14.67 0.03 -12.02
N ALA A 158 -14.47 -0.74 -13.09
CA ALA A 158 -14.21 -0.20 -14.42
C ALA A 158 -15.40 0.60 -14.98
N THR A 159 -16.63 0.07 -14.86
CA THR A 159 -17.85 0.82 -15.22
C THR A 159 -17.96 2.10 -14.39
N PHE A 160 -17.79 2.00 -13.07
CA PHE A 160 -17.86 3.17 -12.19
C PHE A 160 -16.84 4.26 -12.58
N PHE A 161 -15.57 3.90 -12.78
CA PHE A 161 -14.55 4.88 -13.16
C PHE A 161 -14.79 5.47 -14.56
N LYS A 162 -15.37 4.69 -15.47
CA LYS A 162 -15.79 5.21 -16.79
C LYS A 162 -16.83 6.30 -16.62
N ASP A 163 -17.87 6.04 -15.85
CA ASP A 163 -19.00 6.96 -15.70
C ASP A 163 -18.63 8.19 -14.86
N GLU A 164 -17.86 8.00 -13.78
CA GLU A 164 -17.54 9.07 -12.82
C GLU A 164 -16.38 9.96 -13.28
N LEU A 165 -15.41 9.41 -14.02
CA LEU A 165 -14.20 10.14 -14.42
C LEU A 165 -14.15 10.45 -15.91
N ASP A 166 -15.12 9.99 -16.71
CA ASP A 166 -15.13 10.08 -18.18
C ASP A 166 -13.83 9.52 -18.80
N LEU A 167 -13.40 8.36 -18.28
CA LEU A 167 -12.17 7.68 -18.71
C LEU A 167 -12.44 6.21 -18.94
N CYS A 168 -12.11 5.70 -20.12
CA CYS A 168 -12.09 4.26 -20.36
C CYS A 168 -10.95 3.59 -19.57
N PRO A 169 -11.22 2.82 -18.51
CA PRO A 169 -10.17 2.19 -17.73
C PRO A 169 -9.53 1.06 -18.54
N GLY A 170 -8.21 0.96 -18.45
CA GLY A 170 -7.51 -0.24 -18.87
C GLY A 170 -7.88 -1.43 -17.98
N ILE A 171 -7.81 -2.63 -18.51
CA ILE A 171 -8.14 -3.87 -17.79
C ILE A 171 -6.95 -4.83 -17.80
N ILE A 172 -6.65 -5.38 -16.61
CA ILE A 172 -5.74 -6.52 -16.44
C ILE A 172 -6.49 -7.65 -15.74
N ALA A 173 -6.91 -8.64 -16.52
CA ALA A 173 -7.63 -9.83 -16.06
C ALA A 173 -7.12 -11.08 -16.80
N ASP A 174 -7.66 -12.25 -16.47
CA ASP A 174 -7.39 -13.44 -17.27
C ASP A 174 -7.98 -13.24 -18.68
N GLY A 175 -7.11 -13.17 -19.70
CA GLY A 175 -7.48 -12.98 -21.11
C GLY A 175 -7.39 -11.55 -21.64
N GLU A 176 -7.16 -10.54 -20.78
CA GLU A 176 -7.11 -9.13 -21.18
C GLU A 176 -5.95 -8.39 -20.49
N GLN A 177 -5.11 -7.72 -21.28
CA GLN A 177 -3.93 -6.99 -20.82
C GLN A 177 -3.79 -5.65 -21.55
N GLN A 178 -4.73 -4.74 -21.28
CA GLN A 178 -4.74 -3.42 -21.90
C GLN A 178 -4.55 -2.36 -20.82
N PRO A 179 -3.31 -2.17 -20.31
CA PRO A 179 -3.06 -1.13 -19.30
C PRO A 179 -3.31 0.26 -19.89
N GLY A 180 -4.08 1.07 -19.17
CA GLY A 180 -4.38 2.46 -19.51
C GLY A 180 -3.76 3.44 -18.52
N ARG A 181 -4.25 4.68 -18.56
CA ARG A 181 -3.89 5.72 -17.59
C ARG A 181 -4.47 5.40 -16.21
N LEU A 182 -5.75 5.05 -16.17
CA LEU A 182 -6.38 4.39 -15.02
C LEU A 182 -6.59 2.94 -15.44
N THR A 183 -6.07 2.01 -14.65
CA THR A 183 -6.19 0.57 -14.92
C THR A 183 -6.82 -0.12 -13.71
N VAL A 184 -7.80 -0.97 -13.97
CA VAL A 184 -8.36 -1.89 -12.97
C VAL A 184 -7.82 -3.28 -13.23
N ALA A 185 -7.32 -3.93 -12.18
CA ALA A 185 -6.68 -5.24 -12.30
C ALA A 185 -7.22 -6.21 -11.26
N SER A 186 -7.39 -7.47 -11.65
CA SER A 186 -7.72 -8.53 -10.69
C SER A 186 -6.45 -8.99 -9.99
N ILE A 187 -6.53 -9.24 -8.68
CA ILE A 187 -5.37 -9.72 -7.92
C ILE A 187 -4.79 -11.02 -8.50
N LEU A 188 -5.64 -11.94 -8.97
CA LEU A 188 -5.20 -13.23 -9.53
C LEU A 188 -4.39 -13.07 -10.83
N ALA A 189 -4.81 -12.17 -11.73
CA ALA A 189 -4.05 -11.88 -12.94
C ALA A 189 -2.68 -11.30 -12.61
N LEU A 190 -2.61 -10.34 -11.68
CA LEU A 190 -1.33 -9.75 -11.25
C LEU A 190 -0.41 -10.77 -10.57
N VAL A 191 -0.94 -11.72 -9.80
CA VAL A 191 -0.12 -12.78 -9.19
C VAL A 191 0.57 -13.63 -10.25
N LYS A 192 -0.14 -13.99 -11.32
CA LYS A 192 0.39 -14.82 -12.40
C LYS A 192 1.38 -14.05 -13.28
N ARG A 193 1.16 -12.74 -13.48
CA ARG A 193 1.74 -11.99 -14.60
C ARG A 193 2.59 -10.78 -14.23
N ARG A 194 2.71 -10.40 -12.95
CA ARG A 194 3.46 -9.20 -12.51
C ARG A 194 4.92 -9.14 -12.99
N ASP A 195 5.51 -10.30 -13.26
CA ASP A 195 6.91 -10.42 -13.67
C ASP A 195 7.08 -10.41 -15.20
N GLU A 196 5.97 -10.44 -15.97
CA GLU A 196 6.00 -10.25 -17.43
C GLU A 196 6.49 -8.83 -17.77
N PRO A 197 7.38 -8.65 -18.77
CA PRO A 197 8.03 -7.36 -19.03
C PRO A 197 7.05 -6.18 -19.18
N GLY A 198 5.96 -6.36 -19.92
CA GLY A 198 4.96 -5.30 -20.15
C GLY A 198 4.18 -4.93 -18.88
N ILE A 199 3.78 -5.93 -18.08
CA ILE A 199 3.08 -5.70 -16.81
C ILE A 199 4.02 -5.08 -15.79
N LYS A 200 5.27 -5.57 -15.70
CA LYS A 200 6.28 -5.01 -14.82
C LYS A 200 6.56 -3.54 -15.14
N ALA A 201 6.78 -3.21 -16.41
CA ALA A 201 6.97 -1.83 -16.86
C ALA A 201 5.74 -0.96 -16.54
N PHE A 202 4.52 -1.51 -16.70
CA PHE A 202 3.31 -0.83 -16.26
C PHE A 202 3.32 -0.56 -14.75
N LEU A 203 3.55 -1.58 -13.91
CA LEU A 203 3.60 -1.45 -12.45
C LEU A 203 4.63 -0.42 -11.99
N ASP A 204 5.82 -0.43 -12.58
CA ASP A 204 6.90 0.52 -12.28
C ASP A 204 6.54 1.98 -12.60
N SER A 205 5.60 2.19 -13.53
CA SER A 205 5.13 3.52 -13.93
C SER A 205 3.89 4.02 -13.17
N VAL A 206 3.31 3.19 -12.29
CA VAL A 206 2.12 3.57 -11.52
C VAL A 206 2.48 4.63 -10.48
N HIS A 207 1.65 5.66 -10.37
CA HIS A 207 1.80 6.76 -9.41
C HIS A 207 0.89 6.59 -8.19
N VAL A 208 -0.31 6.03 -8.39
CA VAL A 208 -1.31 5.79 -7.34
C VAL A 208 -1.75 4.32 -7.37
N LEU A 209 -1.64 3.66 -6.22
CA LEU A 209 -2.06 2.28 -6.02
C LEU A 209 -3.24 2.21 -5.05
N PHE A 210 -4.33 1.59 -5.46
CA PHE A 210 -5.45 1.21 -4.58
C PHE A 210 -5.52 -0.31 -4.43
N ILE A 211 -5.70 -0.77 -3.20
CA ILE A 211 -5.90 -2.18 -2.83
C ILE A 211 -7.27 -2.34 -2.18
N ASP A 212 -8.21 -2.95 -2.89
CA ASP A 212 -9.52 -3.28 -2.36
C ASP A 212 -9.49 -4.66 -1.69
N CYS A 213 -8.81 -4.73 -0.54
CA CYS A 213 -8.61 -5.97 0.20
C CYS A 213 -9.73 -6.18 1.22
N GLN A 214 -10.17 -7.43 1.37
CA GLN A 214 -11.08 -7.80 2.46
C GLN A 214 -10.54 -8.92 3.35
N ASN A 215 -9.75 -9.91 2.87
CA ASN A 215 -9.48 -11.12 3.69
C ASN A 215 -8.22 -11.98 3.33
N ARG A 216 -7.23 -11.53 2.52
CA ARG A 216 -6.09 -12.41 2.10
C ARG A 216 -4.72 -11.73 1.93
N PRO A 217 -4.16 -11.12 2.98
CA PRO A 217 -3.11 -10.11 2.85
C PRO A 217 -1.78 -10.60 2.25
N GLU A 218 -1.44 -11.91 2.26
CA GLU A 218 -0.18 -12.42 1.66
C GLU A 218 -0.12 -12.21 0.13
N THR A 219 -1.21 -12.49 -0.59
CA THR A 219 -1.25 -12.33 -2.05
C THR A 219 -1.16 -10.84 -2.43
N TRP A 220 -1.92 -10.00 -1.73
CA TRP A 220 -1.89 -8.56 -1.89
C TRP A 220 -0.52 -7.97 -1.54
N TYR A 221 0.15 -8.52 -0.53
CA TYR A 221 1.48 -8.10 -0.10
C TYR A 221 2.50 -8.23 -1.22
N ARG A 222 2.58 -9.40 -1.87
CA ARG A 222 3.52 -9.61 -2.97
C ARG A 222 3.28 -8.65 -4.13
N VAL A 223 2.03 -8.54 -4.58
CA VAL A 223 1.67 -7.67 -5.70
C VAL A 223 1.85 -6.19 -5.35
N GLY A 224 1.44 -5.79 -4.15
CA GLY A 224 1.58 -4.42 -3.67
C GLY A 224 3.04 -3.98 -3.62
N LEU A 225 3.95 -4.83 -3.16
CA LEU A 225 5.39 -4.52 -3.13
C LEU A 225 6.06 -4.50 -4.51
N SER A 226 5.45 -5.08 -5.54
CA SER A 226 5.94 -5.00 -6.92
C SER A 226 5.59 -3.68 -7.62
N CYS A 227 4.70 -2.87 -7.04
CA CYS A 227 4.30 -1.57 -7.59
C CYS A 227 4.95 -0.45 -6.77
N PRO A 228 5.93 0.31 -7.30
CA PRO A 228 6.60 1.39 -6.58
C PRO A 228 5.83 2.72 -6.59
N ALA A 229 4.49 2.69 -6.59
CA ALA A 229 3.67 3.90 -6.50
C ALA A 229 4.00 4.74 -5.25
N TYR A 230 3.99 6.07 -5.42
CA TYR A 230 4.19 7.04 -4.33
C TYR A 230 2.96 7.07 -3.42
N TYR A 231 1.77 7.23 -4.03
CA TYR A 231 0.51 7.21 -3.32
C TYR A 231 -0.03 5.79 -3.22
N ARG A 232 -0.37 5.33 -2.02
CA ARG A 232 -0.70 3.91 -1.79
C ARG A 232 -1.79 3.78 -0.74
N PHE A 233 -2.97 3.35 -1.18
CA PHE A 233 -4.14 3.25 -0.33
C PHE A 233 -4.70 1.84 -0.33
N ALA A 234 -5.23 1.42 0.81
CA ALA A 234 -6.02 0.21 0.91
C ALA A 234 -7.38 0.55 1.51
N PHE A 235 -8.43 -0.12 1.05
CA PHE A 235 -9.76 -0.01 1.63
C PHE A 235 -10.05 -1.21 2.52
N THR A 236 -10.51 -0.96 3.75
CA THR A 236 -11.02 -2.00 4.66
C THR A 236 -12.32 -1.54 5.30
N GLY A 237 -13.22 -2.49 5.56
CA GLY A 237 -14.46 -2.26 6.31
C GLY A 237 -14.35 -2.67 7.79
N ILE A 238 -13.25 -3.34 8.16
CA ILE A 238 -13.01 -3.88 9.50
C ILE A 238 -11.77 -3.19 10.06
N GLU A 239 -11.80 -2.86 11.35
CA GLU A 239 -10.63 -2.34 12.07
C GLU A 239 -9.49 -3.36 11.98
N SER A 240 -8.32 -2.90 11.52
CA SER A 240 -7.14 -3.76 11.45
C SER A 240 -6.59 -3.94 12.85
N ASN A 241 -6.56 -5.17 13.36
CA ASN A 241 -5.91 -5.48 14.63
C ASN A 241 -4.41 -5.71 14.38
N PRO A 242 -3.48 -4.83 14.79
CA PRO A 242 -2.07 -4.91 14.40
C PRO A 242 -1.28 -6.04 15.05
N GLY A 243 -1.94 -6.98 15.74
CA GLY A 243 -1.30 -8.05 16.52
C GLY A 243 -0.73 -9.21 15.68
N THR A 244 -1.22 -9.45 14.45
CA THR A 244 -0.76 -10.59 13.65
C THR A 244 0.02 -10.18 12.41
N ALA A 245 0.96 -11.03 11.98
CA ALA A 245 1.69 -10.86 10.72
C ALA A 245 0.76 -10.76 9.50
N SER A 246 -0.45 -11.33 9.58
CA SER A 246 -1.45 -11.21 8.52
C SER A 246 -1.93 -9.77 8.38
N ASP A 247 -2.27 -9.15 9.50
CA ASP A 247 -2.86 -7.81 9.54
C ASP A 247 -1.82 -6.73 9.21
N VAL A 248 -0.57 -6.95 9.65
CA VAL A 248 0.55 -6.02 9.42
C VAL A 248 0.93 -5.92 7.95
N ARG A 249 0.69 -6.94 7.12
CA ARG A 249 1.01 -6.90 5.68
C ARG A 249 0.31 -5.76 4.95
N LEU A 250 -0.94 -5.43 5.29
CA LEU A 250 -1.63 -4.33 4.62
C LEU A 250 -0.99 -2.98 4.98
N THR A 251 -0.66 -2.81 6.26
CA THR A 251 0.13 -1.69 6.77
C THR A 251 1.49 -1.63 6.10
N ALA A 252 2.15 -2.78 5.87
CA ALA A 252 3.44 -2.84 5.22
C ALA A 252 3.39 -2.31 3.78
N ILE A 253 2.31 -2.59 3.06
CA ILE A 253 2.10 -2.08 1.70
C ILE A 253 1.74 -0.60 1.73
N THR A 254 0.82 -0.17 2.60
CA THR A 254 0.14 1.12 2.46
C THR A 254 0.49 2.11 3.55
N GLY A 255 0.64 1.70 4.79
CA GLY A 255 0.90 2.56 5.94
C GLY A 255 -0.18 2.39 7.00
N LYS A 256 -0.14 3.22 8.04
CA LYS A 256 -1.12 3.20 9.13
C LYS A 256 -2.53 3.56 8.65
N PRO A 257 -3.57 3.22 9.42
CA PRO A 257 -4.91 3.75 9.22
C PRO A 257 -4.92 5.28 9.14
N ILE A 258 -5.75 5.80 8.22
CA ILE A 258 -5.98 7.23 8.02
C ILE A 258 -7.34 7.55 8.63
N TYR A 259 -7.33 8.45 9.61
CA TYR A 259 -8.54 8.99 10.21
C TYR A 259 -8.87 10.35 9.57
N PRO A 260 -10.16 10.65 9.30
CA PRO A 260 -10.56 11.97 8.83
C PRO A 260 -10.13 13.05 9.83
N VAL A 261 -9.78 14.24 9.32
CA VAL A 261 -9.58 15.41 10.17
C VAL A 261 -10.96 15.84 10.69
N GLN A 262 -11.12 15.94 12.01
CA GLN A 262 -12.34 16.44 12.66
C GLN A 262 -12.52 17.94 12.43
#